data_AF-A0AAV9QLG6-F1
#
_entry.id   AF-A0AAV9QLG6-F1
#
_cell.length_a   1.000
_cell.length_b   1.000
_cell.length_c   1.000
_cell.angle_alpha   90.00
_cell.angle_beta   90.00
_cell.angle_gamma   90.00
#
_symmetry.space_group_name_H-M   'P 1'
#
loop_
_entity.id
_entity.type
_entity.pdbx_description
1 polymer ?
#
loop_
_entity_poly.entity_id
_entity_poly.type
_entity_poly.pdbx_seq_one_letter_code
_entity_poly.pdbx_strand_id
1 'polypeptide(L)'
;MEDSVKHHTCWSTIEETPVNVEKLLLLCHNHQQLKKESYILDCLTPAQIDAKSRCVNCNARVKRRPKSSNPLNHVPLNATHRNGQDLGKNDAPGSKDIQKLGTPCSESSSTAPGSKSYATPPSPKCRYHTGKVRNKIFSCCRKHVSQPGCVSEQEHTPPPFNDPTVRQYWQYHPTPDYSDEGQLIFQPRRQSGKKAKQRNQQKRQYDSAPESPARTPFNAIALDCEMGVSITGESELIRISAVDFFTGSVLLDKLVQPSVPMMHYNTRYSGVTWTDMWDAVRNGTCIYGRDMAREMLWKHIRPETIVVVHGGRNDFEALRWIHTRVIDSFILESYTGIKTEGGRSLQNLCLLKLGIAVQQKDVRKGHDSLEDAMACRELVIDWMNLLPDT
;
A
#
# COMPACT_ATOMS: atom_id res chain seq x y z
N MET A 1 -22.06 31.79 -29.73
CA MET A 1 -22.44 30.97 -28.56
C MET A 1 -22.47 29.54 -29.08
N GLU A 2 -21.32 28.88 -29.04
CA GLU A 2 -21.25 27.44 -29.36
C GLU A 2 -21.76 26.70 -28.13
N ASP A 3 -22.94 26.10 -28.28
CA ASP A 3 -23.52 25.23 -27.28
C ASP A 3 -22.58 24.04 -27.05
N SER A 4 -22.04 23.96 -25.83
CA SER A 4 -21.32 22.80 -25.33
C SER A 4 -22.28 21.62 -25.30
N VAL A 5 -22.28 20.82 -26.37
CA VAL A 5 -22.95 19.52 -26.41
C VAL A 5 -22.31 18.67 -25.32
N LYS A 6 -22.98 18.58 -24.17
CA LYS A 6 -22.66 17.56 -23.18
C LYS A 6 -22.99 16.22 -23.82
N HIS A 7 -21.99 15.51 -24.30
CA HIS A 7 -22.14 14.11 -24.66
C HIS A 7 -22.61 13.37 -23.40
N HIS A 8 -23.90 13.11 -23.32
CA HIS A 8 -24.44 12.20 -22.32
C HIS A 8 -24.10 10.80 -22.79
N THR A 9 -23.01 10.24 -22.26
CA THR A 9 -22.69 8.82 -22.43
C THR A 9 -23.84 8.02 -21.84
N CYS A 10 -24.58 7.30 -22.69
CA CYS A 10 -25.61 6.39 -22.24
C CYS A 10 -24.94 5.06 -21.86
N TRP A 11 -24.95 4.74 -20.58
CA TRP A 11 -24.45 3.47 -20.08
C TRP A 11 -25.45 2.35 -20.39
N SER A 12 -24.95 1.16 -20.68
CA SER A 12 -25.79 0.00 -21.00
C SER A 12 -26.48 -0.54 -19.76
N THR A 13 -27.59 -1.25 -19.94
CA THR A 13 -28.24 -2.05 -18.89
C THR A 13 -28.35 -3.48 -19.42
N ILE A 14 -27.99 -4.46 -18.60
CA ILE A 14 -28.05 -5.88 -18.97
C ILE A 14 -28.90 -6.61 -17.96
N GLU A 15 -29.66 -7.59 -18.44
CA GLU A 15 -30.40 -8.49 -17.57
C GLU A 15 -29.46 -9.40 -16.78
N GLU A 16 -29.75 -9.53 -15.48
CA GLU A 16 -29.06 -10.44 -14.58
C GLU A 16 -29.60 -11.87 -14.76
N THR A 17 -29.09 -12.56 -15.78
CA THR A 17 -29.44 -13.96 -16.06
C THR A 17 -28.35 -14.90 -15.52
N PRO A 18 -28.69 -16.17 -15.18
CA PRO A 18 -27.68 -17.16 -14.78
C PRO A 18 -26.56 -17.34 -15.81
N VAL A 19 -26.89 -17.25 -17.11
CA VAL A 19 -25.92 -17.33 -18.22
C VAL A 19 -24.93 -16.17 -18.17
N ASN A 20 -25.40 -14.94 -17.94
CA ASN A 20 -24.51 -13.78 -17.84
C ASN A 20 -23.60 -13.88 -16.59
N VAL A 21 -24.13 -14.36 -15.47
CA VAL A 21 -23.33 -14.60 -14.26
C VAL A 21 -22.25 -15.66 -14.51
N GLU A 22 -22.57 -16.73 -15.24
CA GLU A 22 -21.61 -17.76 -15.63
C GLU A 22 -20.53 -17.23 -16.58
N LYS A 23 -20.90 -16.40 -17.56
CA LYS A 23 -19.93 -15.72 -18.43
C LYS A 23 -18.96 -14.83 -17.63
N LEU A 24 -19.44 -14.08 -16.65
CA LEU A 24 -18.57 -13.30 -15.76
C LEU A 24 -17.65 -14.19 -14.91
N LEU A 25 -18.15 -15.32 -14.44
CA LEU A 25 -17.36 -16.32 -13.74
C LEU A 25 -16.19 -16.84 -14.59
N LEU A 26 -16.42 -17.07 -15.89
CA LEU A 26 -15.38 -17.48 -16.84
C LEU A 26 -14.30 -16.40 -17.05
N LEU A 27 -14.65 -15.13 -16.86
CA LEU A 27 -13.72 -13.99 -16.96
C LEU A 27 -12.95 -13.71 -15.66
N CYS A 28 -13.32 -14.34 -14.55
CA CYS A 28 -12.64 -14.14 -13.27
C CYS A 28 -11.19 -14.64 -13.34
N HIS A 29 -10.28 -13.84 -12.81
CA HIS A 29 -8.87 -14.19 -12.74
C HIS A 29 -8.63 -15.25 -11.68
N ASN A 30 -7.79 -16.24 -12.00
CA ASN A 30 -7.38 -17.23 -11.02
C ASN A 30 -6.35 -16.64 -10.03
N HIS A 31 -6.16 -17.35 -8.92
CA HIS A 31 -5.27 -16.94 -7.82
C HIS A 31 -3.83 -16.66 -8.26
N GLN A 32 -3.32 -17.42 -9.24
CA GLN A 32 -1.94 -17.24 -9.73
C GLN A 32 -1.80 -15.96 -10.56
N GLN A 33 -2.79 -15.65 -11.40
CA GLN A 33 -2.84 -14.43 -12.20
C GLN A 33 -2.91 -13.19 -11.31
N LEU A 34 -3.81 -13.19 -10.34
CA LEU A 34 -3.92 -12.10 -9.36
C LEU A 34 -2.61 -11.91 -8.57
N LYS A 35 -1.97 -12.99 -8.11
CA LYS A 35 -0.66 -12.92 -7.44
C LYS A 35 0.44 -12.36 -8.33
N LYS A 36 0.47 -12.72 -9.62
CA LYS A 36 1.45 -12.21 -10.59
C LYS A 36 1.32 -10.69 -10.74
N GLU A 37 0.09 -10.18 -10.76
CA GLU A 37 -0.22 -8.74 -10.78
C GLU A 37 -0.17 -8.10 -9.38
N SER A 38 0.42 -8.81 -8.42
CA SER A 38 0.71 -8.36 -7.05
C SER A 38 -0.51 -8.00 -6.21
N TYR A 39 -1.66 -8.61 -6.48
CA TYR A 39 -2.78 -8.58 -5.55
C TYR A 39 -2.40 -9.29 -4.24
N ILE A 40 -2.87 -8.73 -3.12
CA ILE A 40 -2.71 -9.34 -1.80
C ILE A 40 -3.92 -10.23 -1.55
N LEU A 41 -3.70 -11.54 -1.58
CA LEU A 41 -4.76 -12.55 -1.44
C LEU A 41 -4.72 -13.27 -0.09
N ASP A 42 -3.70 -13.00 0.72
CA ASP A 42 -3.46 -13.62 2.01
C ASP A 42 -3.22 -12.53 3.07
N CYS A 43 -3.67 -12.76 4.30
CA CYS A 43 -3.36 -11.87 5.41
C CYS A 43 -1.84 -11.78 5.61
N LEU A 44 -1.35 -10.56 5.84
CA LEU A 44 0.08 -10.34 6.09
C LEU A 44 0.51 -11.00 7.42
N THR A 45 1.64 -11.68 7.39
CA THR A 45 2.29 -12.20 8.59
C THR A 45 2.74 -11.05 9.50
N PRO A 46 2.87 -11.27 10.82
CA PRO A 46 3.41 -10.24 11.73
C PRO A 46 4.76 -9.68 11.27
N ALA A 47 5.62 -10.52 10.68
CA ALA A 47 6.91 -10.09 10.15
C ALA A 47 6.77 -9.14 8.93
N GLN A 48 5.82 -9.40 8.02
CA GLN A 48 5.54 -8.54 6.88
C GLN A 48 4.92 -7.20 7.31
N ILE A 49 4.04 -7.22 8.31
CA ILE A 49 3.49 -6.01 8.95
C ILE A 49 4.62 -5.20 9.58
N ASP A 50 5.48 -5.84 10.35
CA ASP A 50 6.59 -5.19 11.02
C ASP A 50 7.61 -4.59 10.03
N ALA A 51 7.80 -5.21 8.86
CA ALA A 51 8.63 -4.66 7.78
C ALA A 51 8.07 -3.36 7.18
N LYS A 52 6.79 -3.05 7.44
CA LYS A 52 6.12 -1.79 7.09
C LYS A 52 6.16 -0.77 8.22
N SER A 53 6.75 -1.11 9.38
CA SER A 53 6.90 -0.19 10.51
C SER A 53 7.74 1.02 10.15
N ARG A 54 7.37 2.15 10.74
CA ARG A 54 8.07 3.43 10.61
C ARG A 54 8.51 3.90 11.99
N CYS A 55 9.65 4.57 12.06
CA CYS A 55 10.12 5.18 13.29
C CYS A 55 9.10 6.23 13.76
N VAL A 56 8.78 6.21 15.06
CA VAL A 56 7.79 7.12 15.68
C VAL A 56 8.18 8.59 15.51
N ASN A 57 9.48 8.90 15.54
CA ASN A 57 9.96 10.29 15.53
C ASN A 57 10.20 10.83 14.11
N CYS A 58 10.74 10.01 13.20
CA CYS A 58 11.12 10.48 11.87
C CYS A 58 10.26 9.92 10.72
N ASN A 59 9.31 9.03 11.01
CA ASN A 59 8.46 8.34 10.03
C ASN A 59 9.23 7.55 8.94
N ALA A 60 10.54 7.38 9.06
CA ALA A 60 11.33 6.58 8.13
C ALA A 60 11.06 5.08 8.34
N ARG A 61 11.04 4.31 7.25
CA ARG A 61 10.80 2.85 7.30
C ARG A 61 11.94 2.14 8.01
N VAL A 62 11.59 1.31 8.99
CA VAL A 62 12.55 0.57 9.81
C VAL A 62 13.08 -0.64 9.03
N LYS A 63 14.38 -0.68 8.78
CA LYS A 63 15.04 -1.89 8.24
C LYS A 63 15.48 -2.78 9.41
N ARG A 64 14.62 -3.69 9.86
CA ARG A 64 15.01 -4.70 10.86
C ARG A 64 15.81 -5.80 10.16
N ARG A 65 17.07 -6.02 10.53
CA ARG A 65 17.79 -7.25 10.15
C ARG A 65 17.25 -8.39 11.04
N PRO A 66 17.01 -9.59 10.49
CA PRO A 66 16.74 -10.75 11.33
C PRO A 66 17.91 -10.90 12.30
N LYS A 67 17.62 -10.95 13.60
CA LYS A 67 18.62 -11.37 14.60
C LYS A 67 18.93 -12.82 14.26
N SER A 68 20.15 -13.13 13.83
CA SER A 68 20.60 -14.53 13.86
C SER A 68 20.51 -14.95 15.32
N SER A 69 19.65 -15.92 15.59
CA SER A 69 19.59 -16.57 16.90
C SER A 69 20.86 -17.40 17.02
N ASN A 70 21.91 -16.85 17.64
CA ASN A 70 22.90 -17.71 18.27
C ASN A 70 22.29 -18.20 19.59
N PRO A 71 22.10 -19.51 19.79
CA PRO A 71 21.62 -20.01 21.06
C PRO A 71 22.69 -19.77 22.13
N LEU A 72 22.26 -19.11 23.21
CA LEU A 72 22.73 -19.23 24.59
C LEU A 72 24.10 -19.89 24.80
N ASN A 73 25.14 -19.09 25.06
CA ASN A 73 26.23 -19.54 25.93
C ASN A 73 25.95 -19.01 27.33
N HIS A 74 25.25 -19.83 28.10
CA HIS A 74 25.29 -19.79 29.55
C HIS A 74 26.72 -20.17 29.96
N VAL A 75 27.39 -19.27 30.67
CA VAL A 75 28.66 -19.56 31.34
C VAL A 75 28.40 -20.56 32.47
N PRO A 76 29.29 -21.53 32.70
CA PRO A 76 29.57 -21.98 34.05
C PRO A 76 31.04 -21.72 34.41
N LEU A 77 31.20 -21.12 35.59
CA LEU A 77 32.45 -21.09 36.36
C LEU A 77 32.68 -22.48 36.96
N ASN A 78 33.85 -23.10 36.74
CA ASN A 78 34.80 -23.42 37.80
C ASN A 78 36.05 -24.19 37.32
N ALA A 79 37.11 -23.94 38.09
CA ALA A 79 38.52 -24.32 37.95
C ALA A 79 38.85 -25.81 37.73
N THR A 80 40.02 -26.07 37.12
CA THR A 80 41.19 -26.75 37.77
C THR A 80 42.39 -26.86 36.80
N HIS A 81 43.58 -26.87 37.40
CA HIS A 81 44.92 -27.01 36.80
C HIS A 81 45.14 -28.30 35.97
N ARG A 82 45.96 -28.24 34.90
CA ARG A 82 47.33 -28.83 34.78
C ARG A 82 47.77 -29.02 33.30
N ASN A 83 49.02 -28.57 33.04
CA ASN A 83 50.07 -29.03 32.12
C ASN A 83 49.76 -29.82 30.82
N GLY A 84 50.39 -29.36 29.72
CA GLY A 84 51.42 -30.16 29.03
C GLY A 84 51.17 -30.58 27.57
N GLN A 85 52.15 -30.23 26.71
CA GLN A 85 52.61 -30.91 25.47
C GLN A 85 51.71 -30.78 24.23
N ASP A 86 52.12 -30.10 23.14
CA ASP A 86 53.17 -30.35 22.13
C ASP A 86 52.70 -31.25 20.95
N LEU A 87 53.29 -31.01 19.77
CA LEU A 87 53.16 -31.66 18.45
C LEU A 87 52.04 -31.12 17.53
N GLY A 88 52.26 -30.64 16.30
CA GLY A 88 53.47 -30.44 15.50
C GLY A 88 53.13 -30.31 13.99
N LYS A 89 54.05 -29.68 13.24
CA LYS A 89 54.33 -29.78 11.78
C LYS A 89 53.34 -29.12 10.81
N ASN A 90 53.70 -28.57 9.64
CA ASN A 90 54.90 -28.20 8.87
C ASN A 90 54.29 -27.45 7.63
N ASP A 91 54.84 -26.46 6.95
CA ASP A 91 56.02 -26.46 6.08
C ASP A 91 56.31 -25.01 5.62
N ALA A 92 57.59 -24.64 5.58
CA ALA A 92 58.17 -23.57 4.76
C ALA A 92 58.68 -24.21 3.43
N PRO A 93 59.34 -23.56 2.44
CA PRO A 93 60.33 -22.45 2.52
C PRO A 93 60.12 -21.36 1.42
N GLY A 94 60.87 -20.26 1.31
CA GLY A 94 61.99 -19.73 2.06
C GLY A 94 62.59 -18.49 1.35
N SER A 95 63.53 -17.84 2.07
CA SER A 95 64.75 -17.17 1.57
C SER A 95 64.57 -15.81 0.85
N LYS A 96 65.29 -14.71 1.12
CA LYS A 96 66.66 -14.49 1.68
C LYS A 96 66.90 -13.06 2.21
N ASP A 97 67.85 -13.00 3.16
CA ASP A 97 68.90 -11.98 3.48
C ASP A 97 68.46 -10.55 3.86
N ILE A 98 68.56 -10.07 5.12
CA ILE A 98 69.71 -9.71 5.98
C ILE A 98 70.64 -8.64 5.39
N GLN A 99 70.63 -7.42 5.96
CA GLN A 99 71.84 -6.75 6.49
C GLN A 99 71.53 -5.53 7.38
N LYS A 100 72.54 -5.17 8.17
CA LYS A 100 72.58 -4.47 9.48
C LYS A 100 72.93 -2.97 9.39
N LEU A 101 72.55 -2.25 10.45
CA LEU A 101 73.22 -1.13 11.15
C LEU A 101 73.59 0.19 10.43
N GLY A 102 73.27 1.31 11.09
CA GLY A 102 73.93 2.61 10.93
C GLY A 102 73.22 3.77 11.62
N THR A 103 73.86 4.37 12.64
CA THR A 103 73.41 5.50 13.48
C THR A 103 73.92 6.87 12.88
N PRO A 104 73.83 8.05 13.56
CA PRO A 104 72.91 9.19 13.34
C PRO A 104 73.58 10.52 12.86
N CYS A 105 72.85 11.65 12.97
CA CYS A 105 73.23 13.08 12.76
C CYS A 105 73.21 13.57 11.30
N SER A 106 72.87 14.81 10.92
CA SER A 106 72.42 16.05 11.57
C SER A 106 72.04 17.07 10.46
N GLU A 107 71.37 18.17 10.84
CA GLU A 107 71.31 19.50 10.17
C GLU A 107 70.30 19.82 9.04
N SER A 108 69.38 20.72 9.42
CA SER A 108 68.82 21.90 8.73
C SER A 108 68.46 21.89 7.24
N SER A 109 67.17 22.11 6.92
CA SER A 109 66.64 23.43 6.50
C SER A 109 65.20 23.36 5.93
N SER A 110 64.39 24.31 6.42
CA SER A 110 63.12 24.88 5.93
C SER A 110 62.40 24.33 4.67
N THR A 111 61.16 23.85 4.87
CA THR A 111 59.97 24.21 4.03
C THR A 111 58.67 23.79 4.75
N ALA A 112 57.70 24.71 4.89
CA ALA A 112 56.35 24.47 5.43
C ALA A 112 55.38 24.05 4.28
N PRO A 113 54.10 23.65 4.49
CA PRO A 113 53.32 23.45 5.72
C PRO A 113 52.59 22.08 5.78
N GLY A 114 52.68 21.35 6.89
CA GLY A 114 51.97 20.08 7.09
C GLY A 114 50.86 20.23 8.12
N SER A 115 49.63 20.46 7.67
CA SER A 115 48.42 20.41 8.50
C SER A 115 48.34 19.09 9.26
N LYS A 116 48.32 19.16 10.59
CA LYS A 116 48.08 18.01 11.48
C LYS A 116 46.83 17.27 11.00
N SER A 117 47.00 16.01 10.58
CA SER A 117 45.90 15.10 10.34
C SER A 117 45.27 14.78 11.69
N TYR A 118 44.21 15.52 12.03
CA TYR A 118 43.29 15.04 13.05
C TYR A 118 42.75 13.70 12.56
N ALA A 119 43.10 12.64 13.28
CA ALA A 119 42.51 11.32 13.07
C ALA A 119 41.00 11.50 12.99
N THR A 120 40.42 11.14 11.85
CA THR A 120 38.98 11.19 11.67
C THR A 120 38.39 10.29 12.75
N PRO A 121 37.51 10.80 13.64
CA PRO A 121 36.91 9.95 14.65
C PRO A 121 36.19 8.80 13.94
N PRO A 122 36.26 7.58 14.48
CA PRO A 122 35.69 6.40 13.83
C PRO A 122 34.23 6.70 13.48
N SER A 123 33.92 6.66 12.18
CA SER A 123 32.56 6.91 11.70
C SER A 123 31.62 5.97 12.46
N PRO A 124 30.58 6.48 13.14
CA PRO A 124 29.70 5.63 13.91
C PRO A 124 29.04 4.62 12.97
N LYS A 125 29.38 3.33 13.16
CA LYS A 125 28.77 2.21 12.42
C LYS A 125 27.35 2.02 12.94
N CYS A 126 26.43 2.87 12.49
CA CYS A 126 25.04 2.82 12.92
C CYS A 126 24.31 1.64 12.27
N ARG A 127 23.63 0.83 13.10
CA ARG A 127 22.84 -0.35 12.68
C ARG A 127 21.35 -0.08 12.46
N TYR A 128 20.90 1.17 12.56
CA TYR A 128 19.53 1.55 12.22
C TYR A 128 19.57 2.77 11.29
N HIS A 129 18.87 2.63 10.17
CA HIS A 129 18.98 3.40 8.92
C HIS A 129 19.58 4.83 9.01
N THR A 130 20.60 5.12 8.20
CA THR A 130 20.90 6.50 7.83
C THR A 130 19.83 6.97 6.83
N GLY A 131 19.13 8.07 7.13
CA GLY A 131 18.31 8.74 6.11
C GLY A 131 19.16 9.07 4.88
N LYS A 132 18.53 9.25 3.71
CA LYS A 132 19.26 9.72 2.52
C LYS A 132 19.63 11.19 2.72
N VAL A 133 20.81 11.61 2.29
CA VAL A 133 21.11 13.03 2.18
C VAL A 133 20.42 13.57 0.92
N ARG A 134 19.58 14.59 1.07
CA ARG A 134 18.99 15.36 -0.03
C ARG A 134 19.28 16.83 0.21
N ASN A 135 19.84 17.52 -0.77
CA ASN A 135 20.22 18.94 -0.66
C ASN A 135 21.06 19.24 0.59
N LYS A 136 22.08 18.41 0.87
CA LYS A 136 22.95 18.51 2.06
C LYS A 136 22.20 18.42 3.42
N ILE A 137 21.01 17.85 3.42
CA ILE A 137 20.18 17.64 4.61
C ILE A 137 19.85 16.16 4.77
N PHE A 138 19.95 15.62 5.99
CA PHE A 138 19.54 14.26 6.28
C PHE A 138 18.02 14.11 6.21
N SER A 139 17.52 13.15 5.42
CA SER A 139 16.08 12.92 5.29
C SER A 139 15.40 12.45 6.57
N CYS A 140 16.16 11.87 7.52
CA CYS A 140 15.61 11.39 8.78
C CYS A 140 15.39 12.50 9.80
N CYS A 141 16.29 13.47 9.91
CA CYS A 141 16.27 14.43 11.01
C CYS A 141 16.26 15.90 10.59
N ARG A 142 16.31 16.15 9.28
CA ARG A 142 16.40 17.49 8.69
C ARG A 142 17.61 18.32 9.15
N LYS A 143 18.55 17.73 9.90
CA LYS A 143 19.84 18.36 10.23
C LYS A 143 20.71 18.43 8.96
N HIS A 144 21.49 19.49 8.83
CA HIS A 144 22.48 19.63 7.76
C HIS A 144 23.60 18.58 7.92
N VAL A 145 24.22 18.15 6.81
CA VAL A 145 25.32 17.15 6.83
C VAL A 145 26.54 17.57 7.65
N SER A 146 26.67 18.84 8.00
CA SER A 146 27.72 19.35 8.89
C SER A 146 27.49 19.00 10.37
N GLN A 147 26.25 18.65 10.75
CA GLN A 147 25.94 18.15 12.08
C GLN A 147 25.89 16.62 12.04
N PRO A 148 26.28 15.92 13.10
CA PRO A 148 26.04 14.48 13.18
C PRO A 148 24.53 14.22 13.01
N GLY A 149 24.18 13.40 12.01
CA GLY A 149 22.82 12.92 11.83
C GLY A 149 22.36 12.14 13.07
N CYS A 150 21.06 11.87 13.20
CA CYS A 150 20.55 11.07 14.33
C CYS A 150 21.25 9.71 14.35
N VAL A 151 22.12 9.51 15.34
CA VAL A 151 23.00 8.33 15.48
C VAL A 151 22.63 7.45 16.67
N SER A 152 21.68 7.89 17.51
CA SER A 152 21.27 7.19 18.73
C SER A 152 19.84 6.64 18.63
N GLU A 153 19.62 5.51 19.30
CA GLU A 153 18.30 4.92 19.60
C GLU A 153 17.36 5.92 20.30
N GLN A 154 17.93 6.91 21.00
CA GLN A 154 17.20 7.95 21.73
C GLN A 154 16.45 8.94 20.80
N GLU A 155 16.94 9.18 19.57
CA GLU A 155 16.26 10.06 18.61
C GLU A 155 15.37 9.29 17.62
N HIS A 156 15.45 7.95 17.60
CA HIS A 156 14.68 7.09 16.69
C HIS A 156 14.12 5.86 17.39
N THR A 157 12.87 5.96 17.83
CA THR A 157 12.16 4.83 18.46
C THR A 157 11.38 4.05 17.38
N PRO A 158 11.80 2.84 16.99
CA PRO A 158 10.93 1.96 16.22
C PRO A 158 9.78 1.48 17.14
N PRO A 159 8.57 1.26 16.60
CA PRO A 159 7.53 0.53 17.31
C PRO A 159 8.06 -0.82 17.80
N PRO A 160 7.52 -1.39 18.89
CA PRO A 160 7.86 -2.76 19.30
C PRO A 160 7.55 -3.78 18.19
N PHE A 161 8.10 -5.00 18.30
CA PHE A 161 7.70 -6.07 17.39
C PHE A 161 6.22 -6.40 17.57
N ASN A 162 5.49 -6.57 16.46
CA ASN A 162 4.06 -6.83 16.46
C ASN A 162 3.25 -5.74 17.20
N ASP A 163 3.61 -4.47 16.97
CA ASP A 163 2.89 -3.32 17.54
C ASP A 163 1.41 -3.33 17.12
N PRO A 164 0.45 -3.21 18.06
CA PRO A 164 -0.97 -3.31 17.76
C PRO A 164 -1.48 -2.19 16.84
N THR A 165 -0.89 -1.00 16.89
CA THR A 165 -1.28 0.14 16.04
C THR A 165 -0.82 -0.09 14.61
N VAL A 166 0.44 -0.52 14.44
CA VAL A 166 0.99 -0.88 13.12
C VAL A 166 0.20 -2.04 12.53
N ARG A 167 -0.11 -3.05 13.34
CA ARG A 167 -0.94 -4.19 12.92
C ARG A 167 -2.32 -3.75 12.48
N GLN A 168 -3.03 -2.96 13.28
CA GLN A 168 -4.36 -2.48 12.94
C GLN A 168 -4.36 -1.69 11.61
N TYR A 169 -3.35 -0.87 11.38
CA TYR A 169 -3.29 -0.04 10.17
C TYR A 169 -2.96 -0.83 8.89
N TRP A 170 -2.10 -1.86 9.00
CA TRP A 170 -1.62 -2.66 7.87
C TRP A 170 -2.33 -4.00 7.70
N GLN A 171 -3.27 -4.33 8.57
CA GLN A 171 -4.06 -5.54 8.47
C GLN A 171 -4.94 -5.49 7.22
N TYR A 172 -4.87 -6.56 6.43
CA TYR A 172 -5.79 -6.81 5.33
C TYR A 172 -6.94 -7.67 5.85
N HIS A 173 -8.12 -7.46 5.26
CA HIS A 173 -9.32 -8.14 5.70
C HIS A 173 -9.96 -8.90 4.55
N PRO A 174 -10.23 -10.21 4.70
CA PRO A 174 -11.03 -10.95 3.73
C PRO A 174 -12.45 -10.41 3.70
N THR A 175 -13.11 -10.60 2.56
CA THR A 175 -14.55 -10.36 2.43
C THR A 175 -15.28 -11.18 3.49
N PRO A 176 -16.09 -10.55 4.36
CA PRO A 176 -16.80 -11.27 5.40
C PRO A 176 -17.83 -12.20 4.79
N ASP A 177 -17.89 -13.41 5.33
CA ASP A 177 -19.01 -14.32 5.15
C ASP A 177 -20.02 -14.07 6.28
N TYR A 178 -21.24 -13.71 5.91
CA TYR A 178 -22.35 -13.51 6.83
C TYR A 178 -23.29 -14.70 6.66
N SER A 179 -23.58 -15.41 7.75
CA SER A 179 -24.69 -16.37 7.75
C SER A 179 -26.02 -15.70 7.38
N ASP A 180 -27.00 -16.47 6.89
CA ASP A 180 -28.34 -16.01 6.49
C ASP A 180 -29.06 -15.15 7.54
N GLU A 181 -28.66 -15.20 8.81
CA GLU A 181 -29.20 -14.38 9.91
C GLU A 181 -28.48 -13.03 10.13
N GLY A 182 -27.58 -12.62 9.22
CA GLY A 182 -26.91 -11.32 9.27
C GLY A 182 -25.84 -11.19 10.37
N GLN A 183 -25.49 -12.28 11.05
CA GLN A 183 -24.38 -12.29 12.01
C GLN A 183 -23.03 -12.56 11.33
N LEU A 184 -22.06 -11.66 11.61
CA LEU A 184 -20.65 -11.82 11.27
C LEU A 184 -20.09 -13.10 11.90
N ILE A 185 -19.62 -14.03 11.07
CA ILE A 185 -18.95 -15.26 11.55
C ILE A 185 -17.58 -14.93 12.20
N PHE A 186 -17.06 -13.70 12.02
CA PHE A 186 -15.77 -13.25 12.57
C PHE A 186 -15.90 -11.94 13.36
N GLN A 187 -15.84 -12.00 14.69
CA GLN A 187 -15.72 -10.80 15.55
C GLN A 187 -14.28 -10.59 16.01
N PRO A 188 -13.64 -9.43 15.74
CA PRO A 188 -12.43 -9.06 16.45
C PRO A 188 -12.76 -8.72 17.92
N ARG A 189 -11.94 -9.23 18.83
CA ARG A 189 -12.07 -9.07 20.28
C ARG A 189 -12.10 -7.57 20.66
N ARG A 190 -13.20 -7.12 21.27
CA ARG A 190 -13.40 -5.74 21.75
C ARG A 190 -12.23 -5.29 22.64
N GLN A 191 -11.46 -4.30 22.20
CA GLN A 191 -10.51 -3.59 23.06
C GLN A 191 -11.15 -2.32 23.60
N SER A 192 -11.26 -2.26 24.92
CA SER A 192 -11.76 -1.12 25.69
C SER A 192 -10.71 0.01 25.70
N GLY A 193 -10.96 1.11 24.97
CA GLY A 193 -10.04 2.25 24.92
C GLY A 193 -10.70 3.59 24.55
N LYS A 194 -10.26 4.66 25.21
CA LYS A 194 -10.88 6.00 25.29
C LYS A 194 -10.67 6.85 24.02
N LYS A 195 -11.62 6.87 23.08
CA LYS A 195 -11.78 7.93 22.05
C LYS A 195 -13.28 8.17 21.73
N ALA A 196 -13.98 8.87 22.63
CA ALA A 196 -15.45 8.96 22.60
C ALA A 196 -16.03 9.92 21.52
N LYS A 197 -15.30 10.98 21.13
CA LYS A 197 -15.84 12.01 20.22
C LYS A 197 -15.90 11.58 18.74
N GLN A 198 -14.84 10.94 18.21
CA GLN A 198 -14.88 10.34 16.86
C GLN A 198 -15.79 9.10 16.81
N ARG A 199 -15.82 8.30 17.89
CA ARG A 199 -16.74 7.15 18.00
C ARG A 199 -18.21 7.55 17.94
N ASN A 200 -18.59 8.68 18.54
CA ASN A 200 -19.99 9.14 18.48
C ASN A 200 -20.39 9.62 17.08
N GLN A 201 -19.47 10.19 16.29
CA GLN A 201 -19.75 10.52 14.88
C GLN A 201 -19.80 9.26 13.99
N GLN A 202 -18.83 8.35 14.14
CA GLN A 202 -18.84 7.05 13.44
C GLN A 202 -20.09 6.23 13.77
N LYS A 203 -20.51 6.21 15.03
CA LYS A 203 -21.73 5.50 15.47
C LYS A 203 -23.00 6.15 14.93
N ARG A 204 -23.11 7.49 14.95
CA ARG A 204 -24.28 8.20 14.39
C ARG A 204 -24.43 8.02 12.88
N GLN A 205 -23.34 7.89 12.13
CA GLN A 205 -23.38 7.61 10.69
C GLN A 205 -23.79 6.16 10.39
N TYR A 206 -23.35 5.21 11.24
CA TYR A 206 -23.78 3.81 11.16
C TYR A 206 -25.29 3.67 11.47
N ASP A 207 -25.78 4.40 12.48
CA ASP A 207 -27.17 4.35 12.96
C ASP A 207 -28.15 5.20 12.12
N SER A 208 -27.67 6.08 11.23
CA SER A 208 -28.53 6.94 10.38
C SER A 208 -28.80 6.39 8.98
N ALA A 209 -28.21 5.25 8.61
CA ALA A 209 -28.63 4.53 7.43
C ALA A 209 -29.97 3.83 7.77
N PRO A 210 -31.05 4.03 7.00
CA PRO A 210 -32.25 3.22 7.20
C PRO A 210 -31.83 1.75 7.14
N GLU A 211 -32.29 0.93 8.09
CA GLU A 211 -32.19 -0.53 8.00
C GLU A 211 -32.92 -0.94 6.71
N SER A 212 -32.17 -0.99 5.61
CA SER A 212 -32.65 -1.55 4.37
C SER A 212 -32.89 -3.03 4.64
N PRO A 213 -34.08 -3.59 4.32
CA PRO A 213 -34.34 -5.01 4.47
C PRO A 213 -33.18 -5.77 3.82
N ALA A 214 -32.66 -6.79 4.52
CA ALA A 214 -31.44 -7.53 4.18
C ALA A 214 -31.32 -7.71 2.66
N ARG A 215 -30.62 -6.78 2.00
CA ARG A 215 -30.47 -6.83 0.56
C ARG A 215 -29.59 -8.02 0.29
N THR A 216 -30.09 -8.93 -0.54
CA THR A 216 -29.27 -9.99 -1.11
C THR A 216 -28.03 -9.32 -1.71
N PRO A 217 -26.84 -9.87 -1.45
CA PRO A 217 -25.62 -9.34 -2.04
C PRO A 217 -25.72 -9.36 -3.57
N PHE A 218 -25.03 -8.43 -4.22
CA PHE A 218 -25.01 -8.36 -5.68
C PHE A 218 -24.17 -9.51 -6.23
N ASN A 219 -24.58 -10.08 -7.37
CA ASN A 219 -23.78 -11.10 -8.05
C ASN A 219 -22.48 -10.51 -8.62
N ALA A 220 -22.52 -9.27 -9.10
CA ALA A 220 -21.35 -8.57 -9.59
C ALA A 220 -21.46 -7.05 -9.36
N ILE A 221 -20.32 -6.41 -9.06
CA ILE A 221 -20.19 -4.96 -8.97
C ILE A 221 -18.99 -4.47 -9.77
N ALA A 222 -18.99 -3.20 -10.18
CA ALA A 222 -17.78 -2.52 -10.63
C ALA A 222 -17.32 -1.50 -9.59
N LEU A 223 -16.01 -1.40 -9.38
CA LEU A 223 -15.39 -0.61 -8.33
C LEU A 223 -14.25 0.22 -8.91
N ASP A 224 -14.17 1.47 -8.46
CA ASP A 224 -13.01 2.33 -8.64
C ASP A 224 -12.81 3.23 -7.40
N CYS A 225 -11.55 3.48 -7.05
CA CYS A 225 -11.16 4.28 -5.91
C CYS A 225 -10.17 5.37 -6.30
N GLU A 226 -10.30 6.51 -5.63
CA GLU A 226 -9.29 7.57 -5.70
C GLU A 226 -8.38 7.56 -4.50
N MET A 227 -7.10 7.85 -4.75
CA MET A 227 -6.05 7.82 -3.74
C MET A 227 -5.27 9.13 -3.62
N GLY A 228 -5.10 9.58 -2.38
CA GLY A 228 -4.16 10.63 -2.00
C GLY A 228 -2.88 10.05 -1.40
N VAL A 229 -1.92 10.92 -1.10
CA VAL A 229 -0.66 10.53 -0.44
C VAL A 229 -0.59 11.12 0.96
N SER A 230 -0.36 10.28 1.96
CA SER A 230 -0.15 10.68 3.35
C SER A 230 1.19 11.41 3.55
N ILE A 231 1.37 12.09 4.68
CA ILE A 231 2.67 12.69 5.05
C ILE A 231 3.80 11.67 5.17
N THR A 232 3.48 10.39 5.30
CA THR A 232 4.45 9.30 5.35
C THR A 232 4.82 8.74 3.96
N GLY A 233 4.15 9.24 2.91
CA GLY A 233 4.31 8.80 1.53
C GLY A 233 3.50 7.56 1.15
N GLU A 234 2.66 7.05 2.07
CA GLU A 234 1.75 5.93 1.78
C GLU A 234 0.48 6.43 1.06
N SER A 235 -0.03 5.61 0.14
CA SER A 235 -1.29 5.85 -0.57
C SER A 235 -2.49 5.60 0.35
N GLU A 236 -3.45 6.52 0.36
CA GLU A 236 -4.65 6.47 1.20
C GLU A 236 -5.91 6.71 0.38
N LEU A 237 -6.96 5.94 0.67
CA LEU A 237 -8.28 6.07 0.06
C LEU A 237 -8.89 7.45 0.37
N ILE A 238 -9.32 8.17 -0.67
CA ILE A 238 -9.97 9.48 -0.55
C ILE A 238 -11.33 9.58 -1.25
N ARG A 239 -11.64 8.66 -2.16
CA ARG A 239 -12.99 8.48 -2.75
C ARG A 239 -13.18 7.02 -3.09
N ILE A 240 -14.42 6.55 -2.99
CA ILE A 240 -14.82 5.21 -3.41
C ILE A 240 -16.10 5.31 -4.22
N SER A 241 -16.11 4.66 -5.39
CA SER A 241 -17.28 4.53 -6.26
C SER A 241 -17.51 3.05 -6.59
N ALA A 242 -18.70 2.54 -6.29
CA ALA A 242 -19.13 1.20 -6.61
C ALA A 242 -20.53 1.24 -7.24
N VAL A 243 -20.70 0.48 -8.32
CA VAL A 243 -21.94 0.38 -9.08
C VAL A 243 -22.33 -1.08 -9.26
N ASP A 244 -23.62 -1.36 -9.35
CA ASP A 244 -24.12 -2.67 -9.76
C ASP A 244 -23.68 -2.95 -11.20
N PHE A 245 -23.09 -4.13 -11.43
CA PHE A 245 -22.60 -4.51 -12.74
C PHE A 245 -23.74 -4.69 -13.77
N PHE A 246 -24.93 -5.15 -13.38
CA PHE A 246 -25.99 -5.42 -14.35
C PHE A 246 -26.77 -4.16 -14.69
N THR A 247 -27.24 -3.43 -13.67
CA THR A 247 -28.09 -2.25 -13.88
C THR A 247 -27.32 -0.94 -14.03
N GLY A 248 -26.06 -0.87 -13.58
CA GLY A 248 -25.32 0.39 -13.48
C GLY A 248 -25.78 1.28 -12.32
N SER A 249 -26.64 0.77 -11.43
CA SER A 249 -27.13 1.53 -10.27
C SER A 249 -25.98 1.84 -9.30
N VAL A 250 -25.90 3.08 -8.84
CA VAL A 250 -24.87 3.50 -7.88
C VAL A 250 -25.14 2.88 -6.50
N LEU A 251 -24.18 2.10 -6.01
CA LEU A 251 -24.23 1.45 -4.69
C LEU A 251 -23.55 2.32 -3.64
N LEU A 252 -22.40 2.89 -4.00
CA LEU A 252 -21.60 3.75 -3.13
C LEU A 252 -20.88 4.77 -4.00
N ASP A 253 -21.00 6.06 -3.68
CA ASP A 253 -20.16 7.11 -4.28
C ASP A 253 -19.94 8.19 -3.24
N LYS A 254 -18.77 8.13 -2.57
CA LYS A 254 -18.49 8.97 -1.40
C LYS A 254 -17.01 9.34 -1.31
N LEU A 255 -16.77 10.59 -0.91
CA LEU A 255 -15.47 10.99 -0.38
C LEU A 255 -15.20 10.26 0.94
N VAL A 256 -13.93 9.90 1.14
CA VAL A 256 -13.43 9.22 2.34
C VAL A 256 -12.39 10.12 2.99
N GLN A 257 -12.69 10.62 4.19
CA GLN A 257 -11.73 11.38 4.98
C GLN A 257 -10.70 10.42 5.58
N PRO A 258 -9.40 10.50 5.21
CA PRO A 258 -8.40 9.59 5.76
C PRO A 258 -8.18 9.82 7.26
N SER A 259 -7.91 8.74 7.98
CA SER A 259 -7.60 8.76 9.42
C SER A 259 -6.17 9.25 9.72
N VAL A 260 -5.35 9.44 8.69
CA VAL A 260 -3.95 9.87 8.78
C VAL A 260 -3.77 11.24 8.13
N PRO A 261 -2.77 12.03 8.56
CA PRO A 261 -2.49 13.31 7.92
C PRO A 261 -2.05 13.16 6.47
N MET A 262 -2.62 13.99 5.61
CA MET A 262 -2.42 13.93 4.16
C MET A 262 -1.40 14.97 3.70
N MET A 263 -0.55 14.60 2.75
CA MET A 263 0.41 15.51 2.11
C MET A 263 -0.23 16.19 0.90
N HIS A 264 -0.92 15.43 0.04
CA HIS A 264 -1.73 15.94 -1.06
C HIS A 264 -2.76 14.89 -1.51
N TYR A 265 -3.86 15.35 -2.10
CA TYR A 265 -4.90 14.48 -2.64
C TYR A 265 -4.68 14.01 -4.08
N ASN A 266 -3.55 14.35 -4.72
CA ASN A 266 -3.31 14.02 -6.12
C ASN A 266 -4.39 14.58 -7.07
N THR A 267 -4.94 15.76 -6.82
CA THR A 267 -6.12 16.30 -7.52
C THR A 267 -6.07 16.19 -9.05
N ARG A 268 -4.90 16.34 -9.68
CA ARG A 268 -4.72 16.15 -11.14
C ARG A 268 -5.04 14.74 -11.65
N TYR A 269 -5.07 13.76 -10.76
CA TYR A 269 -5.41 12.36 -11.01
C TYR A 269 -6.71 12.02 -10.31
N SER A 270 -6.88 12.39 -9.04
CA SER A 270 -8.04 11.97 -8.24
C SER A 270 -9.31 12.80 -8.41
N GLY A 271 -9.18 14.00 -8.96
CA GLY A 271 -10.25 14.99 -9.00
C GLY A 271 -10.74 15.51 -7.65
N VAL A 272 -10.14 15.09 -6.53
CA VAL A 272 -10.50 15.55 -5.19
C VAL A 272 -9.60 16.70 -4.77
N THR A 273 -10.20 17.86 -4.47
CA THR A 273 -9.51 19.02 -3.91
C THR A 273 -9.57 19.02 -2.38
N TRP A 274 -8.72 19.85 -1.75
CA TRP A 274 -8.80 20.11 -0.31
C TRP A 274 -10.14 20.74 0.09
N THR A 275 -10.69 21.60 -0.76
CA THR A 275 -11.98 22.25 -0.54
C THR A 275 -13.11 21.23 -0.54
N ASP A 276 -13.14 20.31 -1.51
CA ASP A 276 -14.18 19.27 -1.59
C ASP A 276 -14.22 18.41 -0.33
N MET A 277 -13.05 17.98 0.15
CA MET A 277 -12.96 17.19 1.38
C MET A 277 -13.37 18.01 2.61
N TRP A 278 -12.93 19.27 2.70
CA TRP A 278 -13.30 20.14 3.82
C TRP A 278 -14.80 20.39 3.89
N ASP A 279 -15.43 20.68 2.75
CA ASP A 279 -16.87 20.87 2.64
C ASP A 279 -17.62 19.57 2.98
N ALA A 280 -17.15 18.42 2.51
CA ALA A 280 -17.78 17.14 2.82
C ALA A 280 -17.68 16.77 4.30
N VAL A 281 -16.55 17.06 4.95
CA VAL A 281 -16.38 16.89 6.40
C VAL A 281 -17.29 17.85 7.18
N ARG A 282 -17.36 19.11 6.74
CA ARG A 282 -18.20 20.14 7.38
C ARG A 282 -19.69 19.80 7.28
N ASN A 283 -20.12 19.30 6.13
CA ASN A 283 -21.51 18.95 5.83
C ASN A 283 -21.87 17.53 6.31
N GLY A 284 -20.90 16.74 6.78
CA GLY A 284 -21.11 15.36 7.24
C GLY A 284 -21.48 14.39 6.12
N THR A 285 -21.06 14.66 4.88
CA THR A 285 -21.40 13.86 3.70
C THR A 285 -20.33 12.84 3.31
N CYS A 286 -19.12 12.93 3.88
CA CYS A 286 -18.04 11.97 3.66
C CYS A 286 -18.09 10.76 4.62
N ILE A 287 -17.34 9.72 4.30
CA ILE A 287 -17.07 8.58 5.18
C ILE A 287 -15.79 8.83 5.98
N TYR A 288 -15.79 8.53 7.27
CA TYR A 288 -14.61 8.73 8.13
C TYR A 288 -13.73 7.48 8.20
N GLY A 289 -12.70 7.46 7.36
CA GLY A 289 -11.67 6.44 7.33
C GLY A 289 -12.01 5.24 6.44
N ARG A 290 -10.96 4.62 5.92
CA ARG A 290 -11.01 3.45 5.04
C ARG A 290 -11.81 2.28 5.62
N ASP A 291 -11.67 1.99 6.90
CA ASP A 291 -12.30 0.80 7.50
C ASP A 291 -13.84 0.91 7.42
N MET A 292 -14.39 2.11 7.67
CA MET A 292 -15.82 2.37 7.50
C MET A 292 -16.24 2.32 6.02
N ALA A 293 -15.41 2.83 5.11
CA ALA A 293 -15.68 2.74 3.67
C ALA A 293 -15.76 1.28 3.20
N ARG A 294 -14.85 0.43 3.67
CA ARG A 294 -14.85 -1.01 3.42
C ARG A 294 -16.07 -1.71 4.02
N GLU A 295 -16.45 -1.37 5.25
CA GLU A 295 -17.66 -1.90 5.90
C GLU A 295 -18.94 -1.51 5.14
N MET A 296 -19.03 -0.28 4.64
CA MET A 296 -20.14 0.17 3.80
C MET A 296 -20.19 -0.59 2.48
N LEU A 297 -19.04 -0.80 1.83
CA LEU A 297 -18.94 -1.58 0.61
C LEU A 297 -19.42 -3.04 0.84
N TRP A 298 -19.01 -3.67 1.94
CA TRP A 298 -19.39 -5.05 2.28
C TRP A 298 -20.88 -5.26 2.59
N LYS A 299 -21.67 -4.20 2.76
CA LYS A 299 -23.14 -4.32 2.79
C LYS A 299 -23.70 -4.88 1.49
N HIS A 300 -22.96 -4.73 0.38
CA HIS A 300 -23.36 -5.13 -0.96
C HIS A 300 -22.66 -6.39 -1.48
N ILE A 301 -21.66 -6.90 -0.76
CA ILE A 301 -20.71 -7.91 -1.27
C ILE A 301 -20.66 -9.13 -0.35
N ARG A 302 -20.51 -10.32 -0.93
CA ARG A 302 -20.09 -11.57 -0.27
C ARG A 302 -18.86 -12.17 -0.94
N PRO A 303 -18.24 -13.21 -0.38
CA PRO A 303 -17.12 -13.89 -1.04
C PRO A 303 -17.44 -14.35 -2.47
N GLU A 304 -18.71 -14.59 -2.80
CA GLU A 304 -19.22 -15.00 -4.11
C GLU A 304 -19.47 -13.84 -5.08
N THR A 305 -19.59 -12.61 -4.58
CA THR A 305 -19.81 -11.43 -5.44
C THR A 305 -18.59 -11.21 -6.32
N ILE A 306 -18.79 -11.02 -7.62
CA ILE A 306 -17.71 -10.72 -8.57
C ILE A 306 -17.39 -9.21 -8.51
N VAL A 307 -16.11 -8.87 -8.43
CA VAL A 307 -15.65 -7.48 -8.36
C VAL A 307 -14.89 -7.13 -9.63
N VAL A 308 -15.46 -6.21 -10.41
CA VAL A 308 -14.92 -5.70 -11.67
C VAL A 308 -14.11 -4.42 -11.41
N VAL A 309 -12.88 -4.38 -11.90
CA VAL A 309 -11.93 -3.28 -11.72
C VAL A 309 -11.05 -3.06 -12.96
N HIS A 310 -10.37 -1.93 -13.05
CA HIS A 310 -9.35 -1.68 -14.06
C HIS A 310 -8.00 -1.37 -13.40
N GLY A 311 -7.06 -2.32 -13.42
CA GLY A 311 -5.78 -2.17 -12.73
C GLY A 311 -5.94 -2.08 -11.20
N GLY A 312 -6.86 -2.87 -10.65
CA GLY A 312 -7.44 -2.70 -9.31
C GLY A 312 -6.50 -2.90 -8.12
N ARG A 313 -5.23 -3.26 -8.35
CA ARG A 313 -4.26 -3.52 -7.27
C ARG A 313 -4.24 -2.39 -6.24
N ASN A 314 -4.22 -1.14 -6.70
CA ASN A 314 -4.13 0.01 -5.80
C ASN A 314 -5.42 0.22 -5.01
N ASP A 315 -6.58 -0.09 -5.59
CA ASP A 315 -7.91 -0.03 -4.94
C ASP A 315 -7.99 -1.02 -3.79
N PHE A 316 -7.63 -2.29 -4.04
CA PHE A 316 -7.60 -3.34 -3.01
C PHE A 316 -6.55 -3.04 -1.92
N GLU A 317 -5.37 -2.53 -2.30
CA GLU A 317 -4.38 -2.06 -1.33
C GLU A 317 -4.95 -0.90 -0.50
N ALA A 318 -5.53 0.12 -1.13
CA ALA A 318 -6.09 1.31 -0.48
C ALA A 318 -7.27 0.97 0.44
N LEU A 319 -8.03 -0.10 0.17
CA LEU A 319 -9.08 -0.65 1.03
C LEU A 319 -8.56 -1.64 2.09
N ARG A 320 -7.32 -2.11 1.96
CA ARG A 320 -6.78 -3.24 2.74
C ARG A 320 -7.71 -4.44 2.69
N TRP A 321 -8.16 -4.76 1.49
CA TRP A 321 -9.22 -5.73 1.25
C TRP A 321 -8.67 -6.93 0.48
N ILE A 322 -9.06 -8.13 0.91
CA ILE A 322 -8.78 -9.40 0.25
C ILE A 322 -10.10 -9.93 -0.33
N HIS A 323 -10.11 -10.11 -1.64
CA HIS A 323 -11.21 -10.71 -2.39
C HIS A 323 -10.65 -11.52 -3.56
N THR A 324 -11.30 -12.63 -3.89
CA THR A 324 -10.77 -13.61 -4.84
C THR A 324 -11.53 -13.66 -6.16
N ARG A 325 -12.81 -13.29 -6.20
CA ARG A 325 -13.61 -13.26 -7.43
C ARG A 325 -13.47 -11.90 -8.10
N VAL A 326 -12.33 -11.67 -8.76
CA VAL A 326 -11.98 -10.39 -9.38
C VAL A 326 -11.87 -10.53 -10.88
N ILE A 327 -12.51 -9.62 -11.60
CA ILE A 327 -12.27 -9.37 -13.03
C ILE A 327 -11.54 -8.04 -13.14
N ASP A 328 -10.29 -8.09 -13.55
CA ASP A 328 -9.49 -6.90 -13.85
C ASP A 328 -9.34 -6.75 -15.36
N SER A 329 -9.97 -5.71 -15.92
CA SER A 329 -9.97 -5.42 -17.35
C SER A 329 -8.58 -5.12 -17.92
N PHE A 330 -7.66 -4.56 -17.12
CA PHE A 330 -6.26 -4.35 -17.54
C PHE A 330 -5.54 -5.68 -17.76
N ILE A 331 -5.83 -6.67 -16.91
CA ILE A 331 -5.30 -8.03 -17.02
C ILE A 331 -5.98 -8.77 -18.18
N LEU A 332 -7.30 -8.68 -18.33
CA LEU A 332 -8.03 -9.31 -19.44
C LEU A 332 -7.47 -8.91 -20.80
N GLU A 333 -7.19 -7.62 -20.99
CA GLU A 333 -6.61 -7.13 -22.24
C GLU A 333 -5.25 -7.77 -22.55
N SER A 334 -4.48 -8.16 -21.53
CA SER A 334 -3.20 -8.86 -21.72
C SER A 334 -3.35 -10.25 -22.33
N TYR A 335 -4.53 -10.87 -22.21
CA TYR A 335 -4.80 -12.22 -22.72
C TYR A 335 -5.08 -12.23 -24.22
N THR A 336 -5.38 -11.08 -24.81
CA THR A 336 -5.62 -10.98 -26.26
C THR A 336 -4.37 -11.33 -27.07
N GLY A 337 -3.17 -11.26 -26.48
CA GLY A 337 -1.90 -11.51 -27.16
C GLY A 337 -1.50 -10.43 -28.17
N ILE A 338 -2.35 -9.42 -28.36
CA ILE A 338 -2.13 -8.31 -29.28
C ILE A 338 -1.63 -7.13 -28.46
N LYS A 339 -0.60 -6.45 -28.98
CA LYS A 339 -0.12 -5.22 -28.37
C LYS A 339 -1.18 -4.13 -28.59
N THR A 340 -1.82 -3.69 -27.51
CA THR A 340 -2.73 -2.55 -27.55
C THR A 340 -1.97 -1.28 -27.93
N GLU A 341 -2.31 -0.69 -29.08
CA GLU A 341 -1.79 0.61 -29.49
C GLU A 341 -2.17 1.68 -28.45
N GLY A 342 -1.25 2.58 -28.09
CA GLY A 342 -1.51 3.58 -27.04
C GLY A 342 -1.48 3.05 -25.60
N GLY A 343 -1.34 1.73 -25.39
CA GLY A 343 -1.29 1.10 -24.08
C GLY A 343 -2.65 0.64 -23.57
N ARG A 344 -2.70 0.20 -22.31
CA ARG A 344 -3.90 -0.45 -21.73
C ARG A 344 -4.62 0.41 -20.70
N SER A 345 -4.52 1.75 -20.80
CA SER A 345 -5.28 2.62 -19.89
C SER A 345 -6.79 2.48 -20.15
N LEU A 346 -7.59 2.70 -19.11
CA LEU A 346 -9.05 2.65 -19.20
C LEU A 346 -9.57 3.54 -20.34
N GLN A 347 -9.09 4.79 -20.39
CA GLN A 347 -9.41 5.75 -21.44
C GLN A 347 -9.13 5.19 -22.85
N ASN A 348 -7.95 4.61 -23.05
CA ASN A 348 -7.57 4.11 -24.37
C ASN A 348 -8.39 2.87 -24.75
N LEU A 349 -8.64 1.95 -23.82
CA LEU A 349 -9.44 0.76 -24.09
C LEU A 349 -10.91 1.11 -24.38
N CYS A 350 -11.49 2.04 -23.63
CA CYS A 350 -12.86 2.50 -23.87
C CYS A 350 -12.97 3.12 -25.27
N LEU A 351 -11.99 3.93 -25.67
CA LEU A 351 -11.98 4.55 -26.98
C LEU A 351 -11.83 3.50 -28.10
N LEU A 352 -10.85 2.58 -27.96
CA LEU A 352 -10.55 1.60 -29.01
C LEU A 352 -11.60 0.51 -29.16
N LYS A 353 -12.18 0.02 -28.06
CA LYS A 353 -13.11 -1.12 -28.07
C LYS A 353 -14.57 -0.67 -28.13
N LEU A 354 -14.92 0.37 -27.40
CA LEU A 354 -16.31 0.82 -27.27
C LEU A 354 -16.63 2.06 -28.12
N GLY A 355 -15.60 2.77 -28.61
CA GLY A 355 -15.78 4.08 -29.23
C GLY A 355 -16.20 5.17 -28.24
N ILE A 356 -16.05 4.93 -26.93
CA ILE A 356 -16.47 5.85 -25.86
C ILE A 356 -15.27 6.63 -25.34
N ALA A 357 -15.37 7.96 -25.42
CA ALA A 357 -14.37 8.86 -24.87
C ALA A 357 -14.68 9.15 -23.40
N VAL A 358 -13.90 8.56 -22.49
CA VAL A 358 -13.98 8.79 -21.03
C VAL A 358 -12.84 9.67 -20.54
N GLN A 359 -12.94 10.20 -19.32
CA GLN A 359 -11.91 11.05 -18.71
C GLN A 359 -11.60 12.30 -19.56
N GLN A 360 -12.62 12.85 -20.22
CA GLN A 360 -12.49 14.01 -21.12
C GLN A 360 -12.39 15.35 -20.37
N LYS A 361 -12.54 15.34 -19.04
CA LYS A 361 -12.42 16.53 -18.21
C LYS A 361 -10.99 17.09 -18.31
N ASP A 362 -10.86 18.42 -18.18
CA ASP A 362 -9.56 19.10 -18.12
C ASP A 362 -8.63 18.35 -17.15
N VAL A 363 -7.39 18.06 -17.57
CA VAL A 363 -6.35 17.38 -16.77
C VAL A 363 -6.20 18.01 -15.37
N ARG A 364 -6.53 19.29 -15.21
CA ARG A 364 -6.51 19.98 -13.91
C ARG A 364 -7.62 19.54 -12.95
N LYS A 365 -8.73 19.03 -13.46
CA LYS A 365 -9.89 18.55 -12.70
C LYS A 365 -9.79 17.09 -12.27
N GLY A 366 -8.81 16.34 -12.75
CA GLY A 366 -8.61 14.93 -12.41
C GLY A 366 -9.74 14.02 -12.88
N HIS A 367 -9.69 12.77 -12.43
CA HIS A 367 -10.61 11.72 -12.80
C HIS A 367 -11.87 11.74 -11.93
N ASP A 368 -12.86 10.96 -12.34
CA ASP A 368 -14.10 10.76 -11.64
C ASP A 368 -14.33 9.27 -11.47
N SER A 369 -14.04 8.75 -10.27
CA SER A 369 -14.15 7.32 -10.00
C SER A 369 -15.50 6.70 -10.35
N LEU A 370 -16.60 7.47 -10.36
CA LEU A 370 -17.89 6.96 -10.82
C LEU A 370 -17.94 6.74 -12.34
N GLU A 371 -17.38 7.67 -13.13
CA GLU A 371 -17.22 7.51 -14.57
C GLU A 371 -16.31 6.32 -14.87
N ASP A 372 -15.20 6.19 -14.14
CA ASP A 372 -14.22 5.13 -14.33
C ASP A 372 -14.79 3.74 -13.97
N ALA A 373 -15.55 3.63 -12.89
CA ALA A 373 -16.26 2.38 -12.54
C ALA A 373 -17.29 1.99 -13.61
N MET A 374 -18.07 2.94 -14.13
CA MET A 374 -19.04 2.70 -15.21
C MET A 374 -18.35 2.31 -16.53
N ALA A 375 -17.26 2.99 -16.88
CA ALA A 375 -16.48 2.70 -18.07
C ALA A 375 -15.83 1.31 -18.01
N CYS A 376 -15.27 0.95 -16.85
CA CYS A 376 -14.71 -0.37 -16.62
C CYS A 376 -15.77 -1.47 -16.73
N ARG A 377 -16.97 -1.23 -16.20
CA ARG A 377 -18.14 -2.10 -16.37
C ARG A 377 -18.45 -2.32 -17.85
N GLU A 378 -18.58 -1.27 -18.66
CA GLU A 378 -18.87 -1.40 -20.11
C GLU A 378 -17.82 -2.22 -20.84
N LEU A 379 -16.54 -2.05 -20.49
CA LEU A 379 -15.48 -2.84 -21.10
C LEU A 379 -15.65 -4.33 -20.80
N VAL A 380 -15.94 -4.70 -19.55
CA VAL A 380 -16.15 -6.12 -19.18
C VAL A 380 -17.41 -6.69 -19.81
N ILE A 381 -18.44 -5.87 -20.00
CA ILE A 381 -19.64 -6.23 -20.77
C ILE A 381 -19.27 -6.60 -22.22
N ASP A 382 -18.44 -5.79 -22.87
CA ASP A 382 -17.95 -6.08 -24.23
C ASP A 382 -17.23 -7.44 -24.28
N TRP A 383 -16.31 -7.70 -23.33
CA TRP A 383 -15.68 -9.03 -23.22
C TRP A 383 -16.65 -10.17 -22.95
N MET A 384 -17.64 -9.95 -22.10
CA MET A 384 -18.67 -10.94 -21.78
C MET A 384 -19.48 -11.32 -23.02
N ASN A 385 -19.79 -10.34 -23.87
CA ASN A 385 -20.55 -10.55 -25.11
C ASN A 385 -19.75 -11.31 -26.19
N LEU A 386 -18.42 -11.35 -26.10
CA LEU A 386 -17.56 -12.17 -26.97
C LEU A 386 -17.61 -13.66 -26.61
N LEU A 387 -18.10 -14.02 -25.42
CA LEU A 387 -18.26 -15.41 -25.01
C LEU A 387 -19.53 -16.01 -25.61
N PRO A 388 -19.49 -17.25 -26.14
CA PRO A 388 -20.66 -17.91 -26.69
C PRO A 388 -21.73 -18.10 -25.62
N ASP A 389 -23.00 -18.03 -26.01
CA ASP A 389 -24.09 -18.55 -25.18
C ASP A 389 -23.91 -20.07 -25.09
N THR A 390 -23.87 -20.60 -23.86
CA THR A 390 -23.64 -22.02 -23.60
C THR A 390 -24.93 -22.82 -23.61
#